data_AF-A0A7R9Z174-F1
#
_entry.id   AF-A0A7R9Z174-F1
#
_cell.length_a   1.000
_cell.length_b   1.000
_cell.length_c   1.000
_cell.angle_alpha   90.00
_cell.angle_beta   90.00
_cell.angle_gamma   90.00
#
_symmetry.space_group_name_H-M   'P 1'
#
loop_
_entity.id
_entity.type
_entity.pdbx_description
1 polymer ?
#
loop_
_entity_poly.entity_id
_entity_poly.type
_entity_poly.pdbx_seq_one_letter_code
_entity_poly.pdbx_strand_id
1 'polypeptide(L)'
;ATATATAAAAAAAPAATEAVAAEAAVAPAAAESATMFASMGGLEGVIKTVTAKAKAVYYNCSDLELKVLEATNEEPWGPHGMAMSEISRAADVPAQYEEIMGIIHQRLQERDENWRLCYKALLLLDHLLKQGPSRVARDLQRSVHILEALRDLFEYTDEKGRDQGINVRERAKGLVSLVNSPELLEHERARAAK
;
A
#
# COMPACT_ATOMS: atom_id res chain seq x y z
N ALA A 1 -64.31 -22.93 61.40
CA ALA A 1 -63.60 -21.77 61.97
C ALA A 1 -63.64 -20.63 60.95
N THR A 2 -64.29 -19.52 61.35
CA THR A 2 -64.00 -18.11 60.97
C THR A 2 -63.64 -17.81 59.51
N ALA A 3 -64.51 -17.15 58.73
CA ALA A 3 -64.69 -15.67 58.65
C ALA A 3 -63.40 -14.99 58.14
N THR A 4 -63.34 -14.07 57.17
CA THR A 4 -64.24 -12.99 56.70
C THR A 4 -63.53 -12.39 55.47
N ALA A 5 -64.21 -11.99 54.38
CA ALA A 5 -64.48 -10.58 53.99
C ALA A 5 -63.22 -9.67 53.97
N THR A 6 -62.95 -8.72 53.06
CA THR A 6 -63.76 -7.81 52.22
C THR A 6 -62.72 -6.94 51.48
N ALA A 7 -62.82 -6.74 50.16
CA ALA A 7 -63.29 -5.51 49.48
C ALA A 7 -62.31 -4.32 49.39
N ALA A 8 -62.33 -3.71 48.18
CA ALA A 8 -62.23 -2.27 47.88
C ALA A 8 -60.86 -1.60 48.14
N ALA A 9 -60.42 -0.57 47.42
CA ALA A 9 -60.87 0.18 46.24
C ALA A 9 -59.75 1.18 45.87
N ALA A 10 -59.91 1.84 44.72
CA ALA A 10 -59.35 3.15 44.37
C ALA A 10 -57.82 3.24 44.16
N ALA A 11 -57.23 4.12 43.37
CA ALA A 11 -57.59 5.06 42.32
C ALA A 11 -56.25 5.78 41.97
N ALA A 12 -56.25 6.58 40.90
CA ALA A 12 -55.27 7.65 40.60
C ALA A 12 -54.03 7.29 39.74
N ALA A 13 -54.12 7.63 38.46
CA ALA A 13 -53.06 8.35 37.73
C ALA A 13 -53.13 9.86 38.12
N PRO A 14 -52.34 10.83 37.59
CA PRO A 14 -51.14 10.78 36.71
C PRO A 14 -49.99 11.74 37.15
N ALA A 15 -48.79 11.64 36.53
CA ALA A 15 -47.80 12.73 36.32
C ALA A 15 -46.61 12.15 35.53
N ALA A 16 -46.32 12.46 34.26
CA ALA A 16 -45.98 13.75 33.61
C ALA A 16 -44.64 14.35 34.09
N THR A 17 -43.61 14.24 33.25
CA THR A 17 -42.50 15.19 32.96
C THR A 17 -41.37 14.41 32.26
N GLU A 18 -40.67 14.86 31.23
CA GLU A 18 -40.88 15.89 30.21
C GLU A 18 -39.81 15.64 29.14
N ALA A 19 -40.18 15.71 27.87
CA ALA A 19 -39.24 15.85 26.76
C ALA A 19 -39.01 17.34 26.54
N VAL A 20 -37.76 17.78 26.41
CA VAL A 20 -37.45 19.08 25.81
C VAL A 20 -36.25 18.94 24.88
N ALA A 21 -36.58 18.97 23.59
CA ALA A 21 -35.67 19.39 22.53
C ALA A 21 -35.44 20.90 22.66
N ALA A 22 -34.20 21.34 22.47
CA ALA A 22 -33.90 22.75 22.20
C ALA A 22 -32.90 22.84 21.05
N GLU A 23 -33.48 23.14 19.90
CA GLU A 23 -32.91 23.71 18.69
C GLU A 23 -32.38 25.13 18.96
N ALA A 24 -31.24 25.49 18.36
CA ALA A 24 -30.94 26.85 17.95
C ALA A 24 -29.87 26.84 16.86
N ALA A 25 -30.33 27.03 15.61
CA ALA A 25 -29.54 27.35 14.44
C ALA A 25 -29.04 28.80 14.46
N VAL A 26 -27.91 29.09 13.79
CA VAL A 26 -27.69 30.29 12.94
C VAL A 26 -26.63 29.95 11.87
N ALA A 27 -27.02 30.08 10.59
CA ALA A 27 -26.17 30.03 9.38
C ALA A 27 -25.63 31.45 9.03
N PRO A 28 -25.14 31.82 7.81
CA PRO A 28 -24.74 31.08 6.59
C PRO A 28 -23.46 31.68 5.89
N ALA A 29 -23.25 31.29 4.62
CA ALA A 29 -22.37 31.86 3.57
C ALA A 29 -21.05 31.07 3.33
N ALA A 30 -20.68 30.64 2.12
CA ALA A 30 -21.08 31.06 0.78
C ALA A 30 -21.01 29.88 -0.21
N ALA A 31 -21.91 29.94 -1.19
CA ALA A 31 -22.01 29.04 -2.32
C ALA A 31 -20.99 29.37 -3.41
N GLU A 32 -20.57 28.31 -4.11
CA GLU A 32 -20.41 28.20 -5.57
C GLU A 32 -19.73 29.33 -6.36
N SER A 33 -18.61 28.99 -7.01
CA SER A 33 -18.29 29.41 -8.39
C SER A 33 -17.21 28.52 -8.96
N ALA A 34 -17.58 27.76 -9.98
CA ALA A 34 -16.70 26.94 -10.78
C ALA A 34 -15.66 27.77 -11.57
N THR A 35 -14.56 27.09 -11.89
CA THR A 35 -13.62 27.34 -13.01
C THR A 35 -12.89 28.68 -13.04
N MET A 36 -11.57 28.66 -12.81
CA MET A 36 -10.58 28.78 -13.90
C MET A 36 -9.16 28.66 -13.34
N PHE A 37 -8.29 28.07 -14.16
CA PHE A 37 -6.84 27.98 -14.03
C PHE A 37 -6.25 26.83 -13.19
N ALA A 38 -6.21 25.67 -13.85
CA ALA A 38 -5.02 24.82 -13.81
C ALA A 38 -3.74 25.66 -14.00
N SER A 39 -2.86 25.70 -12.99
CA SER A 39 -1.43 25.91 -13.16
C SER A 39 -0.72 25.58 -11.85
N MET A 40 0.42 24.90 -11.94
CA MET A 40 1.32 24.49 -10.86
C MET A 40 0.84 23.33 -9.97
N GLY A 41 0.81 22.13 -10.57
CA GLY A 41 1.15 20.93 -9.82
C GLY A 41 2.58 21.05 -9.29
N GLY A 42 2.73 21.28 -7.99
CA GLY A 42 4.04 21.54 -7.41
C GLY A 42 4.00 21.92 -5.93
N LEU A 43 3.33 21.13 -5.08
CA LEU A 43 3.57 21.21 -3.63
C LEU A 43 3.17 19.94 -2.87
N GLU A 44 2.11 19.24 -3.29
CA GLU A 44 1.67 18.02 -2.59
C GLU A 44 2.67 16.85 -2.72
N GLY A 45 3.29 16.68 -3.90
CA GLY A 45 4.38 15.72 -4.08
C GLY A 45 5.67 16.10 -3.33
N VAL A 46 5.92 17.40 -3.17
CA VAL A 46 7.08 17.90 -2.42
C VAL A 46 6.89 17.64 -0.92
N ILE A 47 5.69 17.84 -0.38
CA ILE A 47 5.40 17.65 1.05
C ILE A 47 5.43 16.15 1.42
N LYS A 48 4.93 15.24 0.58
CA LYS A 48 5.05 13.78 0.82
C LYS A 48 6.50 13.30 0.73
N THR A 49 7.28 13.82 -0.23
CA THR A 49 8.72 13.53 -0.35
C THR A 49 9.51 14.06 0.85
N VAL A 50 9.16 15.25 1.37
CA VAL A 50 9.74 15.82 2.60
C VAL A 50 9.37 14.96 3.81
N THR A 51 8.18 14.36 3.85
CA THR A 51 7.78 13.47 4.94
C THR A 51 8.56 12.16 4.90
N ALA A 52 8.78 11.57 3.72
CA ALA A 52 9.64 10.39 3.57
C ALA A 52 11.11 10.68 3.93
N LYS A 53 11.66 11.81 3.46
CA LYS A 53 13.01 12.26 3.80
C LYS A 53 13.16 12.62 5.28
N ALA A 54 12.17 13.27 5.89
CA ALA A 54 12.17 13.59 7.31
C ALA A 54 12.03 12.33 8.19
N LYS A 55 11.22 11.36 7.76
CA LYS A 55 11.06 10.07 8.44
C LYS A 55 12.35 9.25 8.33
N ALA A 56 13.03 9.26 7.18
CA ALA A 56 14.33 8.62 6.99
C ALA A 56 15.47 9.26 7.81
N VAL A 57 15.51 10.59 7.90
CA VAL A 57 16.44 11.32 8.78
C VAL A 57 16.14 11.03 10.25
N TYR A 58 14.87 10.80 10.62
CA TYR A 58 14.46 10.40 11.97
C TYR A 58 14.79 8.94 12.31
N TYR A 59 14.80 8.04 11.31
CA TYR A 59 15.11 6.60 11.49
C TYR A 59 16.56 6.23 11.22
N ASN A 60 17.45 7.19 10.98
CA ASN A 60 18.86 6.93 10.67
C ASN A 60 19.02 6.04 9.42
N CYS A 61 18.10 6.18 8.45
CA CYS A 61 18.05 5.35 7.26
C CYS A 61 19.26 5.60 6.36
N SER A 62 19.80 4.53 5.77
CA SER A 62 20.92 4.62 4.84
C SER A 62 20.48 5.30 3.53
N ASP A 63 21.42 5.94 2.82
CA ASP A 63 21.15 6.54 1.50
C ASP A 63 20.58 5.51 0.51
N LEU A 64 20.91 4.22 0.72
CA LEU A 64 20.40 3.12 -0.07
C LEU A 64 18.93 2.84 0.26
N GLU A 65 18.56 2.76 1.54
CA GLU A 65 17.17 2.57 1.96
C GLU A 65 16.27 3.67 1.40
N LEU A 66 16.72 4.92 1.49
CA LEU A 66 16.03 6.07 0.90
C LEU A 66 15.78 5.89 -0.61
N LYS A 67 16.78 5.38 -1.33
CA LYS A 67 16.69 5.14 -2.77
C LYS A 67 15.69 4.03 -3.11
N VAL A 68 15.65 2.96 -2.31
CA VAL A 68 14.66 1.88 -2.47
C VAL A 68 13.25 2.39 -2.13
N LEU A 69 13.10 3.21 -1.10
CA LEU A 69 11.82 3.83 -0.74
C LEU A 69 11.32 4.78 -1.83
N GLU A 70 12.21 5.55 -2.44
CA GLU A 70 11.88 6.44 -3.56
C GLU A 70 11.50 5.66 -4.82
N ALA A 71 12.24 4.60 -5.15
CA ALA A 71 11.90 3.70 -6.26
C ALA A 71 10.54 3.01 -6.08
N THR A 72 10.14 2.76 -4.83
CA THR A 72 8.88 2.09 -4.47
C THR A 72 7.80 3.05 -3.97
N ASN A 73 7.81 4.32 -4.37
CA ASN A 73 6.83 5.33 -3.93
C ASN A 73 5.44 5.21 -4.62
N GLU A 74 4.46 6.01 -4.21
CA GLU A 74 3.06 5.98 -4.72
C GLU A 74 2.85 6.71 -6.05
N GLU A 75 3.89 7.31 -6.62
CA GLU A 75 3.74 8.10 -7.84
C GLU A 75 3.17 7.25 -9.00
N PRO A 76 2.41 7.81 -9.94
CA PRO A 76 1.78 7.03 -11.00
C PRO A 76 2.77 6.46 -12.03
N TRP A 77 4.01 6.94 -12.07
CA TRP A 77 5.07 6.43 -12.94
C TRP A 77 5.94 5.37 -12.25
N GLY A 78 6.47 4.42 -13.02
CA GLY A 78 7.36 3.38 -12.50
C GLY A 78 8.72 3.93 -12.03
N PRO A 79 9.50 3.11 -11.29
CA PRO A 79 10.85 3.45 -10.88
C PRO A 79 11.74 3.77 -12.09
N HIS A 80 12.60 4.77 -11.95
CA HIS A 80 13.53 5.15 -13.01
C HIS A 80 14.58 4.06 -13.22
N GLY A 81 14.89 3.74 -14.48
CA GLY A 81 15.83 2.65 -14.84
C GLY A 81 17.19 2.80 -14.18
N MET A 82 17.76 4.01 -14.18
CA MET A 82 19.04 4.28 -13.51
C MET A 82 18.99 4.00 -12.00
N ALA A 83 17.90 4.36 -11.33
CA ALA A 83 17.75 4.11 -9.90
C ALA A 83 17.70 2.60 -9.61
N MET A 84 16.98 1.83 -10.43
CA MET A 84 16.94 0.37 -10.30
C MET A 84 18.30 -0.28 -10.53
N SER A 85 19.07 0.18 -11.54
CA SER A 85 20.41 -0.34 -11.80
C SER A 85 21.40 -0.02 -10.68
N GLU A 86 21.30 1.17 -10.08
CA GLU A 86 22.10 1.53 -8.90
C GLU A 86 21.76 0.66 -7.69
N ILE A 87 20.47 0.40 -7.44
CA ILE A 87 20.01 -0.52 -6.37
C ILE A 87 20.50 -1.95 -6.67
N SER A 88 20.42 -2.40 -7.92
CA SER A 88 20.89 -3.72 -8.34
C SER A 88 22.39 -3.92 -8.11
N ARG A 89 23.19 -2.89 -8.39
CA ARG A 89 24.63 -2.90 -8.11
C ARG A 89 24.93 -2.89 -6.61
N ALA A 90 24.18 -2.12 -5.83
CA ALA A 90 24.31 -2.12 -4.37
C ALA A 90 23.94 -3.50 -3.77
N ALA A 91 23.00 -4.20 -4.38
CA ALA A 91 22.61 -5.53 -3.93
C ALA A 91 23.77 -6.55 -3.98
N ASP A 92 24.85 -6.35 -4.72
CA ASP A 92 25.99 -7.29 -4.68
C ASP A 92 26.58 -7.43 -3.26
N VAL A 93 26.53 -6.37 -2.45
CA VAL A 93 27.00 -6.38 -1.06
C VAL A 93 25.96 -7.05 -0.15
N PRO A 94 26.32 -8.09 0.63
CA PRO A 94 25.37 -8.82 1.48
C PRO A 94 24.61 -7.95 2.49
N ALA A 95 25.27 -7.01 3.17
CA ALA A 95 24.61 -6.13 4.14
C ALA A 95 23.54 -5.23 3.48
N GLN A 96 23.90 -4.62 2.34
CA GLN A 96 23.00 -3.76 1.56
C GLN A 96 21.82 -4.52 0.97
N TYR A 97 22.02 -5.79 0.62
CA TYR A 97 20.94 -6.62 0.13
C TYR A 97 19.87 -6.90 1.17
N GLU A 98 20.26 -7.18 2.41
CA GLU A 98 19.29 -7.41 3.49
C GLU A 98 18.43 -6.15 3.71
N GLU A 99 19.03 -4.96 3.63
CA GLU A 99 18.31 -3.67 3.66
C GLU A 99 17.31 -3.54 2.48
N ILE A 100 17.77 -3.80 1.25
CA ILE A 100 16.94 -3.71 0.03
C ILE A 100 15.77 -4.71 0.11
N MET A 101 16.05 -5.97 0.41
CA MET A 101 15.04 -7.02 0.47
C MET A 101 14.08 -6.83 1.64
N GLY A 102 14.54 -6.29 2.77
CA GLY A 102 13.69 -5.93 3.90
C GLY A 102 12.60 -4.94 3.50
N ILE A 103 12.98 -3.86 2.79
CA ILE A 103 12.02 -2.88 2.28
C ILE A 103 11.09 -3.50 1.24
N ILE A 104 11.62 -4.27 0.30
CA ILE A 104 10.79 -4.95 -0.72
C ILE A 104 9.76 -5.86 -0.06
N HIS A 105 10.17 -6.69 0.92
CA HIS A 105 9.25 -7.57 1.63
C HIS A 105 8.14 -6.80 2.35
N GLN A 106 8.46 -5.68 3.00
CA GLN A 106 7.44 -4.82 3.60
C GLN A 106 6.47 -4.28 2.54
N ARG A 107 6.98 -3.82 1.40
CA ARG A 107 6.16 -3.29 0.29
C ARG A 107 5.26 -4.34 -0.35
N LEU A 108 5.69 -5.60 -0.40
CA LEU A 108 4.87 -6.71 -0.91
C LEU A 108 3.69 -7.06 0.00
N GLN A 109 3.72 -6.65 1.28
CA GLN A 109 2.62 -6.85 2.22
C GLN A 109 1.56 -5.74 2.13
N GLU A 110 1.84 -4.63 1.45
CA GLU A 110 0.91 -3.53 1.27
C GLU A 110 -0.31 -3.95 0.44
N ARG A 111 -1.50 -3.53 0.87
CA ARG A 111 -2.80 -3.85 0.25
C ARG A 111 -3.60 -2.57 -0.01
N ASP A 112 -4.78 -2.73 -0.59
CA ASP A 112 -5.78 -1.67 -0.79
C ASP A 112 -5.23 -0.47 -1.59
N GLU A 113 -5.43 0.75 -1.10
CA GLU A 113 -5.01 2.01 -1.74
C GLU A 113 -3.51 2.07 -2.03
N ASN A 114 -2.70 1.30 -1.27
CA ASN A 114 -1.25 1.21 -1.41
C ASN A 114 -0.78 0.23 -2.50
N TRP A 115 -1.68 -0.27 -3.36
CA TRP A 115 -1.33 -1.25 -4.40
C TRP A 115 -0.14 -0.85 -5.29
N ARG A 116 0.09 0.46 -5.49
CA ARG A 116 1.23 0.97 -6.27
C ARG A 116 2.58 0.66 -5.61
N LEU A 117 2.63 0.71 -4.28
CA LEU A 117 3.81 0.36 -3.49
C LEU A 117 4.20 -1.11 -3.74
N CYS A 118 3.21 -2.00 -3.67
CA CYS A 118 3.37 -3.41 -3.98
C CYS A 118 3.75 -3.63 -5.45
N TYR A 119 3.06 -2.99 -6.39
CA TYR A 119 3.36 -3.10 -7.83
C TYR A 119 4.79 -2.67 -8.16
N LYS A 120 5.25 -1.53 -7.65
CA LYS A 120 6.63 -1.05 -7.90
C LYS A 120 7.68 -1.91 -7.20
N ALA A 121 7.38 -2.47 -6.04
CA ALA A 121 8.25 -3.46 -5.42
C ALA A 121 8.42 -4.70 -6.31
N LEU A 122 7.34 -5.18 -6.95
CA LEU A 122 7.43 -6.26 -7.95
C LEU A 122 8.25 -5.86 -9.19
N LEU A 123 8.17 -4.59 -9.64
CA LEU A 123 9.02 -4.09 -10.74
C LEU A 123 10.51 -4.12 -10.37
N LEU A 124 10.84 -3.63 -9.18
CA LEU A 124 12.20 -3.63 -8.68
C LEU A 124 12.72 -5.07 -8.50
N LEU A 125 11.87 -5.97 -8.01
CA LEU A 125 12.20 -7.37 -7.83
C LEU A 125 12.46 -8.09 -9.17
N ASP A 126 11.67 -7.82 -10.19
CA ASP A 126 11.90 -8.31 -11.56
C ASP A 126 13.25 -7.84 -12.12
N HIS A 127 13.60 -6.58 -11.87
CA HIS A 127 14.89 -6.03 -12.25
C HIS A 127 16.05 -6.72 -11.50
N LEU A 128 15.93 -6.89 -10.19
CA LEU A 128 16.93 -7.58 -9.36
C LEU A 128 17.13 -9.04 -9.77
N LEU A 129 16.07 -9.74 -10.18
CA LEU A 129 16.20 -11.09 -10.72
C LEU A 129 17.05 -11.11 -12.00
N LYS A 130 16.83 -10.15 -12.90
CA LYS A 130 17.48 -10.10 -14.22
C LYS A 130 18.90 -9.52 -14.19
N GLN A 131 19.18 -8.55 -13.32
CA GLN A 131 20.45 -7.81 -13.32
C GLN A 131 21.19 -7.85 -11.98
N GLY A 132 20.56 -8.39 -10.94
CA GLY A 132 21.15 -8.46 -9.61
C GLY A 132 21.95 -9.73 -9.34
N PRO A 133 22.40 -9.92 -8.09
CA PRO A 133 23.22 -11.06 -7.71
C PRO A 133 22.44 -12.37 -7.80
N SER A 134 23.11 -13.46 -8.14
CA SER A 134 22.47 -14.79 -8.32
C SER A 134 21.74 -15.33 -7.08
N ARG A 135 22.04 -14.79 -5.89
CA ARG A 135 21.35 -15.17 -4.65
C ARG A 135 19.87 -14.77 -4.63
N VAL A 136 19.48 -13.72 -5.37
CA VAL A 136 18.08 -13.24 -5.46
C VAL A 136 17.14 -14.36 -5.87
N ALA A 137 17.53 -15.16 -6.88
CA ALA A 137 16.72 -16.27 -7.38
C ALA A 137 16.49 -17.34 -6.31
N ARG A 138 17.53 -17.70 -5.56
CA ARG A 138 17.46 -18.70 -4.49
C ARG A 138 16.57 -18.23 -3.33
N ASP A 139 16.71 -16.97 -2.94
CA ASP A 139 15.92 -16.42 -1.83
C ASP A 139 14.45 -16.30 -2.22
N LEU A 140 14.15 -15.90 -3.46
CA LEU A 140 12.78 -15.88 -3.97
C LEU A 140 12.15 -17.26 -4.15
N GLN A 141 12.95 -18.29 -4.48
CA GLN A 141 12.45 -19.66 -4.47
C GLN A 141 12.00 -20.10 -3.08
N ARG A 142 12.68 -19.66 -2.01
CA ARG A 142 12.27 -19.96 -0.62
C ARG A 142 11.00 -19.22 -0.21
N SER A 143 10.78 -18.02 -0.73
CA SER A 143 9.61 -17.17 -0.43
C SER A 143 8.58 -17.11 -1.55
N VAL A 144 8.56 -18.10 -2.46
CA VAL A 144 7.71 -18.10 -3.66
C VAL A 144 6.21 -18.00 -3.32
N HIS A 145 5.80 -18.56 -2.18
CA HIS A 145 4.43 -18.51 -1.67
C HIS A 145 3.91 -17.07 -1.50
N ILE A 146 4.78 -16.09 -1.23
CA ILE A 146 4.38 -14.66 -1.16
C ILE A 146 3.95 -14.17 -2.55
N LEU A 147 4.72 -14.50 -3.59
CA LEU A 147 4.41 -14.13 -4.97
C LEU A 147 3.17 -14.87 -5.47
N GLU A 148 2.98 -16.14 -5.10
CA GLU A 148 1.77 -16.90 -5.42
C GLU A 148 0.54 -16.31 -4.72
N ALA A 149 0.65 -15.90 -3.46
CA ALA A 149 -0.44 -15.21 -2.77
C ALA A 149 -0.79 -13.87 -3.43
N LEU A 150 0.20 -13.11 -3.91
CA LEU A 150 -0.05 -11.87 -4.68
C LEU A 150 -0.67 -12.13 -6.04
N ARG A 151 -0.31 -13.25 -6.70
CA ARG A 151 -0.90 -13.68 -7.96
C ARG A 151 -2.39 -14.02 -7.80
N ASP A 152 -2.74 -14.75 -6.74
CA ASP A 152 -4.06 -15.37 -6.61
C ASP A 152 -5.05 -14.55 -5.77
N LEU A 153 -4.58 -13.84 -4.75
CA LEU A 153 -5.43 -13.22 -3.72
C LEU A 153 -5.39 -11.69 -3.71
N PHE A 154 -4.60 -11.06 -4.58
CA PHE A 154 -4.50 -9.59 -4.58
C PHE A 154 -5.69 -8.97 -5.31
N GLU A 155 -6.53 -8.24 -4.58
CA GLU A 155 -7.69 -7.54 -5.12
C GLU A 155 -7.65 -6.08 -4.68
N TYR A 156 -7.89 -5.17 -5.64
CA TYR A 156 -8.10 -3.76 -5.33
C TYR A 156 -8.87 -3.11 -6.47
N THR A 157 -9.99 -2.48 -6.12
CA THR A 157 -10.83 -1.73 -7.06
C THR A 157 -10.77 -0.26 -6.69
N ASP A 158 -10.36 0.57 -7.65
CA ASP A 158 -10.29 2.03 -7.55
C ASP A 158 -11.70 2.63 -7.34
N GLU A 159 -11.80 3.87 -6.85
CA GLU A 159 -13.07 4.58 -6.63
C GLU A 159 -13.93 4.68 -7.91
N LYS A 160 -13.27 4.60 -9.07
CA LYS A 160 -13.88 4.61 -10.40
C LYS A 160 -14.38 3.23 -10.85
N GLY A 161 -14.37 2.22 -9.99
CA GLY A 161 -14.78 0.85 -10.30
C GLY A 161 -13.78 0.08 -11.17
N ARG A 162 -12.51 0.52 -11.25
CA ARG A 162 -11.47 -0.13 -12.07
C ARG A 162 -10.65 -1.09 -11.21
N ASP A 163 -10.54 -2.35 -11.63
CA ASP A 163 -9.62 -3.31 -11.00
C ASP A 163 -8.18 -2.92 -11.29
N GLN A 164 -7.49 -2.41 -10.28
CA GLN A 164 -6.06 -2.10 -10.34
C GLN A 164 -5.21 -3.24 -9.78
N GLY A 165 -5.83 -4.16 -9.03
CA GLY A 165 -5.20 -5.37 -8.55
C GLY A 165 -4.74 -6.30 -9.67
N ILE A 166 -5.39 -6.27 -10.84
CA ILE A 166 -4.98 -7.03 -12.02
C ILE A 166 -3.52 -6.77 -12.43
N ASN A 167 -3.02 -5.53 -12.26
CA ASN A 167 -1.63 -5.19 -12.59
C ASN A 167 -0.64 -5.91 -11.68
N VAL A 168 -0.98 -6.02 -10.39
CA VAL A 168 -0.18 -6.73 -9.39
C VAL A 168 -0.21 -8.23 -9.66
N ARG A 169 -1.41 -8.79 -9.89
CA ARG A 169 -1.59 -10.23 -10.17
C ARG A 169 -0.83 -10.69 -11.42
N GLU A 170 -0.95 -9.96 -12.52
CA GLU A 170 -0.26 -10.32 -13.78
C GLU A 170 1.26 -10.19 -13.64
N ARG A 171 1.74 -9.16 -12.92
CA ARG A 171 3.17 -9.02 -12.65
C ARG A 171 3.71 -10.14 -11.75
N ALA A 172 2.98 -10.48 -10.69
CA ALA A 172 3.34 -11.59 -9.80
C ALA A 172 3.36 -12.92 -10.54
N LYS A 173 2.40 -13.17 -11.44
CA LYS A 173 2.38 -14.36 -12.31
C LYS A 173 3.63 -14.48 -13.18
N GLY A 174 4.07 -13.38 -13.79
CA GLY A 174 5.31 -13.35 -14.56
C GLY A 174 6.55 -13.69 -13.72
N LEU A 175 6.64 -13.12 -12.51
CA LEU A 175 7.71 -13.41 -11.56
C LEU A 175 7.72 -14.86 -11.09
N VAL A 176 6.57 -15.43 -10.72
CA VAL A 176 6.47 -16.85 -10.32
C VAL A 176 6.95 -17.76 -11.45
N SER A 177 6.54 -17.47 -12.70
CA SER A 177 6.96 -18.23 -13.88
C SER A 177 8.49 -18.20 -14.07
N LEU A 178 9.10 -17.03 -13.84
CA LEU A 178 10.54 -16.82 -13.95
C LEU A 178 11.33 -17.52 -12.83
N VAL A 179 10.84 -17.45 -11.58
CA VAL A 179 11.48 -18.06 -10.41
C VAL A 179 11.44 -19.59 -10.46
N ASN A 180 10.37 -20.15 -11.02
CA ASN A 180 10.21 -21.60 -11.19
C ASN A 180 10.99 -22.18 -12.37
N SER A 181 11.46 -21.34 -13.31
CA SER A 181 12.11 -21.77 -14.55
C SER A 181 13.54 -21.22 -14.65
N PRO A 182 14.55 -21.95 -14.14
CA PRO A 182 15.94 -21.46 -14.12
C PRO A 182 16.49 -21.20 -15.53
N GLU A 183 16.12 -22.02 -16.51
CA GLU A 183 16.55 -21.84 -17.92
C GLU A 183 16.03 -20.52 -18.52
N LEU A 184 14.78 -20.17 -18.24
CA LEU A 184 14.20 -18.90 -18.68
C LEU A 184 14.90 -17.71 -18.01
N LEU A 185 15.21 -17.85 -16.71
CA LEU A 185 15.92 -16.81 -15.97
C LEU A 185 17.33 -16.60 -16.52
N GLU A 186 18.08 -17.66 -16.82
CA GLU A 186 19.41 -17.55 -17.44
C GLU A 186 19.35 -16.84 -18.79
N HIS A 187 18.36 -17.17 -19.62
CA HIS A 187 18.16 -16.51 -20.91
C HIS A 187 17.82 -15.01 -20.76
N GLU A 188 16.95 -14.64 -19.82
CA GLU A 188 16.62 -13.23 -19.55
C GLU A 188 17.82 -12.47 -18.98
N ARG A 189 18.64 -13.10 -18.13
CA ARG A 189 19.90 -12.54 -17.63
C ARG A 189 20.92 -12.32 -18.74
N ALA A 190 21.08 -13.29 -19.65
CA ALA A 190 21.96 -13.18 -20.80
C ALA A 190 21.52 -12.05 -21.75
N ARG A 191 20.21 -11.86 -21.93
CA ARG A 191 19.66 -10.74 -22.70
C ARG A 191 19.90 -9.39 -22.01
N ALA A 192 19.74 -9.33 -20.69
CA ALA A 192 19.93 -8.09 -19.92
C ALA A 192 21.41 -7.66 -19.84
N ALA A 193 22.34 -8.60 -19.99
CA ALA A 193 23.78 -8.32 -20.01
C ALA A 193 24.31 -7.84 -21.37
N LYS A 194 23.47 -7.84 -22.41
CA LYS A 194 23.82 -7.49 -23.79
C LYS A 194 23.38 -6.07 -24.14
#